data_AF-A0A7S0NID3-F1
#
_entry.id   AF-A0A7S0NID3-F1
#
_cell.length_a   1.000
_cell.length_b   1.000
_cell.length_c   1.000
_cell.angle_alpha   90.00
_cell.angle_beta   90.00
_cell.angle_gamma   90.00
#
_symmetry.space_group_name_H-M   'P 1'
#
loop_
_entity.id
_entity.type
_entity.pdbx_description
1 polymer ?
#
loop_
_entity_poly.entity_id
_entity_poly.type
_entity_poly.pdbx_seq_one_letter_code
_entity_poly.pdbx_strand_id
1 'polypeptide(L)'
;WDVSSVTNMRHMFSHNDAFNEDIGAWDTSSVTTMEAMFYNADAFNQPLSRWDVSSVTYMREMFRYADAFNKDILGWDTSRVGDSYCIFCSADAWNARFEGGGGDTLPDRGWTRRDDACDASLPPFNGDVGTCTDTLASGTSCVPECNAGYVLKGVTSCTGRVLTETLCTLDVTTRSELKAAVDVCIGDRLCELTMPHWNVSRVTNMSFLFEGKTSFDVDISQWEMSQVTNAQGMFHGASRFDQDISQWEMSQVTNAQGMFHGASSFSQGITGWTLASGAKTTGMFTGADTWLSRASRDDDSDTTDGPPSAWLASGLCLENERVQSGWCVACGAGKYNGPGDDPALGVDTDCDEFGTLATLRTAVTNCLAVDPTGVACCSHGAD
;
A
#
# COMPACT_ATOMS: atom_id res chain seq x y z
N TRP A 1 19.96 -8.05 2.67
CA TRP A 1 19.57 -9.16 3.55
C TRP A 1 18.06 -9.18 3.64
N ASP A 2 17.42 -10.34 3.55
CA ASP A 2 15.98 -10.44 3.85
C ASP A 2 15.81 -10.58 5.37
N VAL A 3 15.19 -9.57 5.98
CA VAL A 3 14.89 -9.52 7.41
C VAL A 3 13.38 -9.45 7.69
N SER A 4 12.54 -9.67 6.67
CA SER A 4 11.08 -9.52 6.75
C SER A 4 10.42 -10.45 7.78
N SER A 5 11.08 -11.57 8.12
CA SER A 5 10.63 -12.53 9.13
C SER A 5 11.32 -12.36 10.50
N VAL A 6 12.25 -11.41 10.63
CA VAL A 6 12.97 -11.16 11.88
C VAL A 6 12.06 -10.42 12.84
N THR A 7 11.84 -11.00 14.02
CA THR A 7 11.01 -10.40 15.07
C THR A 7 11.83 -9.71 16.16
N ASN A 8 13.14 -9.97 16.20
CA ASN A 8 14.06 -9.50 17.24
C ASN A 8 15.38 -9.02 16.63
N MET A 9 15.66 -7.72 16.76
CA MET A 9 16.90 -7.08 16.32
C MET A 9 17.74 -6.53 17.49
N ARG A 10 17.49 -7.03 18.70
CA ARG A 10 18.14 -6.56 19.91
C ARG A 10 19.68 -6.67 19.81
N HIS A 11 20.39 -5.60 20.16
CA HIS A 11 21.86 -5.51 20.17
C HIS A 11 22.58 -5.80 18.84
N MET A 12 21.88 -5.83 17.70
CA MET A 12 22.45 -6.31 16.43
C MET A 12 23.74 -5.58 16.00
N PHE A 13 23.83 -4.26 16.26
CA PHE A 13 24.98 -3.42 15.94
C PHE A 13 25.57 -2.72 17.17
N SER A 14 25.31 -3.25 18.37
CA SER A 14 25.78 -2.64 19.61
C SER A 14 27.31 -2.69 19.70
N HIS A 15 27.93 -1.57 20.12
CA HIS A 15 29.38 -1.38 20.22
C HIS A 15 30.12 -1.56 18.89
N ASN A 16 29.44 -1.33 17.77
CA ASN A 16 30.06 -1.39 16.45
C ASN A 16 30.42 0.03 15.97
N ASP A 17 31.50 0.57 16.53
CA ASP A 17 31.94 1.95 16.33
C ASP A 17 32.21 2.32 14.86
N ALA A 18 32.42 1.34 13.98
CA ALA A 18 32.73 1.55 12.56
C ALA A 18 31.55 1.28 11.61
N PHE A 19 30.43 0.73 12.10
CA PHE A 19 29.33 0.34 11.25
C PHE A 19 28.53 1.54 10.76
N ASN A 20 28.48 1.71 9.45
CA ASN A 20 27.68 2.74 8.79
C ASN A 20 27.22 2.28 7.40
N GLU A 21 26.92 0.99 7.25
CA GLU A 21 26.47 0.42 5.97
C GLU A 21 24.96 0.66 5.78
N ASP A 22 24.53 0.84 4.53
CA ASP A 22 23.14 1.10 4.20
C ASP A 22 22.21 -0.09 4.58
N ILE A 23 21.22 0.22 5.41
CA ILE A 23 20.17 -0.67 5.89
C ILE A 23 18.78 -0.03 5.81
N GLY A 24 18.65 1.11 5.11
CA GLY A 24 17.41 1.87 5.04
C GLY A 24 16.27 1.10 4.34
N ALA A 25 16.62 0.12 3.50
CA ALA A 25 15.68 -0.71 2.72
C ALA A 25 15.21 -1.99 3.43
N TRP A 26 15.50 -2.19 4.71
CA TRP A 26 15.06 -3.38 5.45
C TRP A 26 13.55 -3.34 5.75
N ASP A 27 12.85 -4.46 5.51
CA ASP A 27 11.48 -4.65 5.97
C ASP A 27 11.47 -4.98 7.47
N THR A 28 11.16 -3.99 8.30
CA THR A 28 11.08 -4.12 9.75
C THR A 28 9.65 -4.34 10.28
N SER A 29 8.66 -4.54 9.40
CA SER A 29 7.23 -4.60 9.79
C SER A 29 6.89 -5.73 10.76
N SER A 30 7.68 -6.82 10.73
CA SER A 30 7.57 -7.96 11.65
C SER A 30 8.38 -7.79 12.95
N VAL A 31 9.22 -6.75 13.06
CA VAL A 31 10.12 -6.57 14.21
C VAL A 31 9.33 -6.09 15.42
N THR A 32 9.51 -6.79 16.53
CA THR A 32 8.83 -6.51 17.81
C THR A 32 9.77 -5.93 18.87
N THR A 33 11.08 -6.11 18.72
CA THR A 33 12.09 -5.56 19.61
C THR A 33 13.31 -5.06 18.85
N MET A 34 13.69 -3.82 19.15
CA MET A 34 14.89 -3.14 18.63
C MET A 34 15.78 -2.65 19.79
N GLU A 35 15.67 -3.26 20.96
CA GLU A 35 16.42 -2.82 22.15
C GLU A 35 17.92 -2.73 21.88
N ALA A 36 18.50 -1.55 22.17
CA ALA A 36 19.93 -1.28 22.09
C ALA A 36 20.60 -1.72 20.78
N MET A 37 19.86 -1.70 19.65
CA MET A 37 20.36 -2.15 18.36
C MET A 37 21.60 -1.37 17.92
N PHE A 38 21.63 -0.05 18.14
CA PHE A 38 22.73 0.85 17.82
C PHE A 38 23.37 1.48 19.08
N TYR A 39 23.28 0.79 20.22
CA TYR A 39 23.92 1.25 21.45
C TYR A 39 25.44 1.34 21.24
N ASN A 40 26.02 2.53 21.43
CA ASN A 40 27.44 2.81 21.22
C ASN A 40 27.93 2.47 19.80
N ALA A 41 27.12 2.78 18.78
CA ALA A 41 27.49 2.65 17.36
C ALA A 41 27.91 4.02 16.82
N ASP A 42 29.09 4.49 17.22
CA ASP A 42 29.52 5.89 17.07
C ASP A 42 29.45 6.43 15.64
N ALA A 43 29.82 5.62 14.63
CA ALA A 43 29.81 6.05 13.22
C ALA A 43 28.46 5.91 12.51
N PHE A 44 27.46 5.27 13.14
CA PHE A 44 26.21 4.94 12.46
C PHE A 44 25.37 6.20 12.20
N ASN A 45 25.15 6.51 10.92
CA ASN A 45 24.33 7.64 10.49
C ASN A 45 23.68 7.36 9.14
N GLN A 46 22.94 6.25 9.03
CA GLN A 46 22.17 5.89 7.84
C GLN A 46 20.70 6.28 7.98
N PRO A 47 19.99 6.63 6.88
CA PRO A 47 18.59 7.01 6.91
C PRO A 47 17.70 5.82 7.29
N LEU A 48 16.86 5.99 8.31
CA LEU A 48 15.96 4.94 8.84
C LEU A 48 14.47 5.34 8.83
N SER A 49 14.15 6.51 8.27
CA SER A 49 12.78 7.06 8.23
C SER A 49 11.75 6.13 7.59
N ARG A 50 12.19 5.18 6.75
CA ARG A 50 11.35 4.21 6.03
C ARG A 50 11.04 2.94 6.79
N TRP A 51 11.70 2.69 7.91
CA TRP A 51 11.43 1.50 8.71
C TRP A 51 10.01 1.55 9.27
N ASP A 52 9.25 0.48 9.03
CA ASP A 52 7.98 0.25 9.72
C ASP A 52 8.28 -0.25 11.13
N VAL A 53 8.09 0.63 12.12
CA VAL A 53 8.27 0.32 13.54
C VAL A 53 6.94 0.20 14.29
N SER A 54 5.81 0.16 13.59
CA SER A 54 4.46 0.11 14.18
C SER A 54 4.20 -1.17 14.98
N SER A 55 4.99 -2.22 14.77
CA SER A 55 4.97 -3.48 15.53
C SER A 55 5.93 -3.52 16.72
N VAL A 56 6.82 -2.53 16.87
CA VAL A 56 7.87 -2.53 17.91
C VAL A 56 7.28 -2.21 19.29
N THR A 57 7.66 -3.01 20.28
CA THR A 57 7.20 -2.87 21.68
C THR A 57 8.33 -2.49 22.64
N TYR A 58 9.58 -2.84 22.32
CA TYR A 58 10.78 -2.53 23.11
C TYR A 58 11.80 -1.77 22.26
N MET A 59 12.12 -0.54 22.67
CA MET A 59 13.05 0.35 21.96
C MET A 59 14.10 0.98 22.90
N ARG A 60 14.18 0.53 24.16
CA ARG A 60 15.13 1.09 25.13
C ARG A 60 16.56 1.11 24.58
N GLU A 61 17.27 2.20 24.85
CA GLU A 61 18.68 2.40 24.55
C GLU A 61 19.06 2.25 23.07
N MET A 62 18.07 2.30 22.15
CA MET A 62 18.24 2.06 20.71
C MET A 62 19.42 2.84 20.09
N PHE A 63 19.53 4.13 20.40
CA PHE A 63 20.57 5.05 19.89
C PHE A 63 21.41 5.67 21.01
N ARG A 64 21.44 5.05 22.19
CA ARG A 64 22.24 5.57 23.32
C ARG A 64 23.72 5.50 22.98
N TYR A 65 24.43 6.63 23.08
CA TYR A 65 25.82 6.79 22.61
C TYR A 65 26.03 6.57 21.10
N ALA A 66 24.99 6.69 20.26
CA ALA A 66 25.18 6.71 18.80
C ALA A 66 25.53 8.14 18.35
N ASP A 67 26.77 8.54 18.59
CA ASP A 67 27.19 9.96 18.54
C ASP A 67 27.00 10.64 17.18
N ALA A 68 27.16 9.91 16.06
CA ALA A 68 26.94 10.46 14.73
C ALA A 68 25.47 10.48 14.27
N PHE A 69 24.58 9.73 14.91
CA PHE A 69 23.23 9.53 14.41
C PHE A 69 22.39 10.81 14.55
N ASN A 70 21.90 11.33 13.43
CA ASN A 70 21.06 12.52 13.40
C ASN A 70 19.97 12.50 12.34
N LYS A 71 19.61 11.33 11.78
CA LYS A 71 18.60 11.25 10.71
C LYS A 71 17.21 11.46 11.26
N ASP A 72 16.36 12.17 10.53
CA ASP A 72 14.98 12.34 10.96
C ASP A 72 14.22 11.01 10.91
N ILE A 73 13.69 10.66 12.08
CA ILE A 73 12.79 9.51 12.29
C ILE A 73 11.54 9.95 13.07
N LEU A 74 11.18 11.24 13.01
CA LEU A 74 10.00 11.80 13.70
C LEU A 74 8.69 11.26 13.11
N GLY A 75 8.72 10.71 11.88
CA GLY A 75 7.57 10.10 11.20
C GLY A 75 7.29 8.65 11.60
N TRP A 76 8.09 8.04 12.46
CA TRP A 76 7.86 6.67 12.93
C TRP A 76 6.57 6.54 13.74
N ASP A 77 5.76 5.52 13.47
CA ASP A 77 4.65 5.16 14.38
C ASP A 77 5.19 4.33 15.55
N THR A 78 5.33 4.95 16.71
CA THR A 78 5.75 4.26 17.94
C THR A 78 4.61 4.10 18.94
N SER A 79 3.36 4.04 18.47
CA SER A 79 2.17 3.88 19.30
C SER A 79 2.19 2.62 20.19
N ARG A 80 2.93 1.58 19.79
CA ARG A 80 3.04 0.30 20.52
C ARG A 80 4.26 0.18 21.43
N VAL A 81 5.17 1.16 21.45
CA VAL A 81 6.38 1.08 22.27
C VAL A 81 6.04 1.29 23.74
N GLY A 82 6.26 0.25 24.55
CA GLY A 82 6.01 0.27 26.00
C GLY A 82 7.24 0.61 26.83
N ASP A 83 8.44 0.32 26.33
CA ASP A 83 9.72 0.65 26.98
C ASP A 83 10.60 1.47 26.04
N SER A 84 10.68 2.77 26.33
CA SER A 84 11.45 3.78 25.61
C SER A 84 12.62 4.33 26.43
N TYR A 85 13.05 3.61 27.48
CA TYR A 85 14.10 4.10 28.37
C TYR A 85 15.38 4.42 27.58
N CYS A 86 15.85 5.64 27.70
CA CYS A 86 17.12 6.15 27.22
C CYS A 86 17.40 5.95 25.73
N ILE A 87 16.40 6.05 24.84
CA ILE A 87 16.59 5.94 23.38
C ILE A 87 17.71 6.86 22.87
N PHE A 88 17.71 8.14 23.25
CA PHE A 88 18.64 9.17 22.76
C PHE A 88 19.54 9.77 23.85
N CYS A 89 19.68 9.06 24.98
CA CYS A 89 20.61 9.47 26.02
C CYS A 89 22.03 9.53 25.46
N SER A 90 22.68 10.70 25.58
CA SER A 90 24.05 10.90 25.06
C SER A 90 24.19 10.59 23.56
N ALA A 91 23.14 10.81 22.76
CA ALA A 91 23.21 10.80 21.30
C ALA A 91 23.50 12.23 20.82
N ASP A 92 24.77 12.61 20.75
CA ASP A 92 25.16 14.02 20.67
C ASP A 92 24.67 14.71 19.38
N ALA A 93 24.80 14.10 18.21
CA ALA A 93 24.34 14.70 16.96
C ALA A 93 22.80 14.82 16.88
N TRP A 94 22.06 13.83 17.39
CA TRP A 94 20.60 13.93 17.53
C TRP A 94 20.20 15.10 18.43
N ASN A 95 20.79 15.18 19.62
CA ASN A 95 20.48 16.23 20.60
C ASN A 95 20.89 17.63 20.14
N ALA A 96 21.86 17.73 19.22
CA ALA A 96 22.25 18.96 18.55
C ALA A 96 21.27 19.37 17.43
N ARG A 97 20.63 18.40 16.76
CA ARG A 97 19.72 18.65 15.62
C ARG A 97 18.26 18.81 16.02
N PHE A 98 17.82 18.10 17.06
CA PHE A 98 16.44 18.09 17.53
C PHE A 98 16.32 18.72 18.93
N GLU A 99 15.14 19.27 19.25
CA GLU A 99 14.82 19.86 20.54
C GLU A 99 13.45 19.42 21.05
N GLY A 100 13.15 19.69 22.32
CA GLY A 100 11.84 19.45 22.93
C GLY A 100 11.66 18.07 23.58
N GLY A 101 12.39 17.03 23.12
CA GLY A 101 12.36 15.70 23.72
C GLY A 101 13.45 15.44 24.76
N GLY A 102 13.19 14.50 25.67
CA GLY A 102 14.17 13.97 26.62
C GLY A 102 14.77 12.65 26.14
N GLY A 103 15.85 12.18 26.78
CA GLY A 103 16.55 10.94 26.38
C GLY A 103 15.67 9.68 26.34
N ASP A 104 14.56 9.66 27.09
CA ASP A 104 13.59 8.56 27.15
C ASP A 104 12.37 8.77 26.22
N THR A 105 12.33 9.89 25.48
CA THR A 105 11.15 10.26 24.68
C THR A 105 11.24 9.66 23.29
N LEU A 106 10.15 9.03 22.86
CA LEU A 106 10.02 8.42 21.53
C LEU A 106 10.14 9.47 20.42
N PRO A 107 10.69 9.11 19.23
CA PRO A 107 10.95 10.06 18.15
C PRO A 107 9.73 10.88 17.72
N ASP A 108 8.55 10.26 17.68
CA ASP A 108 7.28 10.87 17.28
C ASP A 108 6.60 11.75 18.36
N ARG A 109 7.23 11.88 19.54
CA ARG A 109 6.64 12.60 20.69
C ARG A 109 7.59 13.67 21.19
N GLY A 110 7.13 14.92 21.19
CA GLY A 110 7.82 16.03 21.86
C GLY A 110 9.12 16.52 21.20
N TRP A 111 9.67 15.79 20.22
CA TRP A 111 10.81 16.23 19.44
C TRP A 111 10.40 17.15 18.27
N THR A 112 11.17 18.20 18.05
CA THR A 112 11.06 19.12 16.90
C THR A 112 12.44 19.41 16.33
N ARG A 113 12.54 19.64 15.01
CA ARG A 113 13.80 20.02 14.36
C ARG A 113 14.24 21.43 14.79
N ARG A 114 15.53 21.60 15.10
CA ARG A 114 16.15 22.91 15.32
C ARG A 114 16.55 23.60 14.01
N ASP A 115 16.78 22.82 12.95
CA ASP A 115 17.23 23.35 11.66
C ASP A 115 16.08 23.91 10.80
N ASP A 116 16.40 24.95 10.01
CA ASP A 116 15.56 25.48 8.93
C ASP A 116 15.74 24.72 7.60
N ALA A 117 16.48 23.60 7.65
CA ALA A 117 16.82 22.80 6.50
C ALA A 117 15.77 21.72 6.26
N CYS A 118 15.57 21.36 4.99
CA CYS A 118 14.79 20.18 4.68
C CYS A 118 15.66 18.92 4.78
N ASP A 119 15.08 17.80 5.22
CA ASP A 119 15.82 16.55 5.46
C ASP A 119 15.73 15.62 4.25
N ALA A 120 16.80 15.56 3.44
CA ALA A 120 16.86 14.73 2.25
C ALA A 120 17.26 13.28 2.55
N SER A 121 16.96 12.76 3.73
CA SER A 121 16.90 11.32 4.02
C SER A 121 15.62 10.65 3.48
N LEU A 122 14.69 11.43 2.92
CA LEU A 122 13.44 10.96 2.32
C LEU A 122 13.37 10.80 0.76
N PRO A 123 14.41 11.02 -0.08
CA PRO A 123 14.30 10.97 -1.56
C PRO A 123 14.23 9.55 -2.11
N PRO A 124 13.60 9.34 -3.27
CA PRO A 124 12.85 8.12 -3.62
C PRO A 124 13.56 6.84 -4.05
N PHE A 125 12.78 5.77 -3.84
CA PHE A 125 12.84 4.39 -4.31
C PHE A 125 12.41 4.25 -5.81
N ASN A 126 12.80 3.25 -6.62
CA ASN A 126 13.29 1.90 -6.30
C ASN A 126 14.82 1.69 -6.42
N GLY A 127 15.42 1.61 -5.22
CA GLY A 127 16.68 0.98 -4.85
C GLY A 127 17.95 1.86 -4.76
N ASP A 128 17.78 3.17 -4.95
CA ASP A 128 18.63 4.34 -4.68
C ASP A 128 20.16 4.27 -4.94
N VAL A 129 20.66 5.20 -5.76
CA VAL A 129 21.86 6.00 -5.41
C VAL A 129 21.53 7.44 -5.76
N GLY A 130 21.86 8.44 -4.97
CA GLY A 130 21.64 9.84 -5.33
C GLY A 130 21.94 10.74 -4.14
N THR A 131 23.07 11.44 -4.15
CA THR A 131 23.49 12.22 -2.98
C THR A 131 22.79 13.58 -2.94
N CYS A 132 21.52 13.59 -2.55
CA CYS A 132 20.96 14.76 -1.89
C CYS A 132 21.53 14.78 -0.46
N THR A 133 22.26 15.83 -0.09
CA THR A 133 22.89 15.91 1.23
C THR A 133 21.86 15.84 2.35
N ASP A 134 22.23 15.24 3.49
CA ASP A 134 21.38 15.02 4.68
C ASP A 134 20.48 16.19 5.08
N THR A 135 20.96 17.41 4.83
CA THR A 135 20.18 18.63 4.95
C THR A 135 20.34 19.47 3.69
N LEU A 136 19.23 20.00 3.20
CA LEU A 136 19.17 20.95 2.10
C LEU A 136 18.76 22.32 2.64
N ALA A 137 19.48 23.37 2.25
CA ALA A 137 19.09 24.72 2.60
C ALA A 137 17.81 25.12 1.84
N SER A 138 16.94 25.91 2.48
CA SER A 138 15.74 26.43 1.81
C SER A 138 16.10 27.18 0.52
N GLY A 139 15.37 26.89 -0.57
CA GLY A 139 15.62 27.37 -1.92
C GLY A 139 16.60 26.55 -2.74
N THR A 140 17.16 25.46 -2.20
CA THR A 140 18.04 24.54 -2.96
C THR A 140 17.26 23.40 -3.58
N SER A 141 17.80 22.86 -4.68
CA SER A 141 17.31 21.64 -5.32
C SER A 141 18.46 20.66 -5.51
N CYS A 142 18.15 19.37 -5.42
CA CYS A 142 19.07 18.27 -5.69
C CYS A 142 18.41 17.24 -6.62
N VAL A 143 19.24 16.41 -7.24
CA VAL A 143 18.84 15.41 -8.22
C VAL A 143 19.41 14.06 -7.75
N PRO A 144 18.58 13.12 -7.28
CA PRO A 144 19.04 11.76 -6.99
C PRO A 144 19.51 11.05 -8.27
N GLU A 145 20.41 10.07 -8.18
CA GLU A 145 20.59 9.09 -9.27
C GLU A 145 19.51 7.99 -9.06
N CYS A 146 19.38 7.02 -9.97
CA CYS A 146 18.46 5.89 -9.79
C CYS A 146 19.19 4.59 -10.08
N ASN A 147 18.70 3.48 -9.52
CA ASN A 147 19.20 2.16 -9.86
C ASN A 147 19.05 1.84 -11.36
N ALA A 148 19.90 0.95 -11.85
CA ALA A 148 19.84 0.48 -13.22
C ALA A 148 18.44 -0.04 -13.58
N GLY A 149 17.83 0.53 -14.62
CA GLY A 149 16.46 0.22 -15.06
C GLY A 149 15.39 1.21 -14.58
N TYR A 150 15.72 2.09 -13.63
CA TYR A 150 14.83 3.13 -13.11
C TYR A 150 15.22 4.50 -13.68
N VAL A 151 14.22 5.34 -13.95
CA VAL A 151 14.38 6.69 -14.46
C VAL A 151 13.91 7.68 -13.41
N LEU A 152 14.73 8.71 -13.19
CA LEU A 152 14.40 9.79 -12.27
C LEU A 152 13.28 10.67 -12.85
N LYS A 153 12.18 10.81 -12.13
CA LYS A 153 11.09 11.74 -12.44
C LYS A 153 11.06 12.85 -11.41
N GLY A 154 11.59 14.02 -11.80
CA GLY A 154 11.55 15.24 -10.99
C GLY A 154 12.90 15.65 -10.40
N VAL A 155 12.87 16.67 -9.55
CA VAL A 155 14.00 17.13 -8.73
C VAL A 155 13.49 17.36 -7.32
N THR A 156 14.30 17.02 -6.32
CA THR A 156 13.94 17.25 -4.93
C THR A 156 14.30 18.70 -4.61
N SER A 157 13.29 19.51 -4.36
CA SER A 157 13.46 20.93 -4.00
C SER A 157 13.10 21.14 -2.54
N CYS A 158 13.92 21.92 -1.84
CA CYS A 158 13.69 22.31 -0.46
C CYS A 158 13.07 23.71 -0.45
N THR A 159 11.79 23.84 -0.14
CA THR A 159 11.12 25.14 -0.01
C THR A 159 10.36 25.20 1.32
N GLY A 160 10.73 26.14 2.20
CA GLY A 160 10.01 26.35 3.46
C GLY A 160 9.99 25.12 4.36
N ARG A 161 11.12 24.40 4.46
CA ARG A 161 11.29 23.12 5.19
C ARG A 161 10.57 21.91 4.59
N VAL A 162 9.89 22.07 3.44
CA VAL A 162 9.24 20.98 2.71
C VAL A 162 10.13 20.50 1.56
N LEU A 163 10.37 19.19 1.50
CA LEU A 163 10.93 18.57 0.30
C LEU A 163 9.82 18.18 -0.65
N THR A 164 9.98 18.53 -1.91
CA THR A 164 9.22 17.89 -2.98
C THR A 164 9.87 16.55 -3.30
N GLU A 165 9.09 15.47 -3.26
CA GLU A 165 9.59 14.13 -3.57
C GLU A 165 9.93 14.04 -5.07
N THR A 166 11.08 13.44 -5.37
CA THR A 166 11.36 12.88 -6.70
C THR A 166 10.83 11.44 -6.69
N LEU A 167 10.68 10.72 -7.81
CA LEU A 167 10.49 9.25 -7.82
C LEU A 167 11.47 8.56 -8.79
N CYS A 168 12.07 7.44 -8.39
CA CYS A 168 12.79 6.54 -9.29
C CYS A 168 11.79 5.49 -9.80
N THR A 169 11.20 5.74 -10.97
CA THR A 169 10.19 4.86 -11.53
C THR A 169 10.80 3.90 -12.53
N LEU A 170 10.31 2.66 -12.57
CA LEU A 170 10.67 1.74 -13.65
C LEU A 170 10.04 2.30 -14.92
N ASP A 171 10.85 2.81 -15.85
CA ASP A 171 10.37 3.32 -17.15
C ASP A 171 10.39 2.17 -18.16
N VAL A 172 9.37 1.33 -18.11
CA VAL A 172 9.20 0.24 -19.07
C VAL A 172 8.60 0.77 -20.36
N THR A 173 9.28 0.52 -21.46
CA THR A 173 8.80 0.97 -22.78
C THR A 173 8.26 -0.17 -23.62
N THR A 174 8.56 -1.41 -23.23
CA THR A 174 8.15 -2.61 -23.97
C THR A 174 7.44 -3.63 -23.08
N ARG A 175 6.58 -4.44 -23.71
CA ARG A 175 5.92 -5.58 -23.08
C ARG A 175 6.90 -6.56 -22.45
N SER A 176 8.06 -6.78 -23.09
CA SER A 176 9.06 -7.74 -22.61
C SER A 176 9.76 -7.26 -21.34
N GLU A 177 10.09 -5.97 -21.26
CA GLU A 177 10.65 -5.35 -20.04
C GLU A 177 9.64 -5.44 -18.90
N LEU A 178 8.38 -5.05 -19.15
CA LEU A 178 7.33 -5.11 -18.14
C LEU A 178 7.07 -6.56 -17.68
N LYS A 179 7.03 -7.53 -18.61
CA LYS A 179 6.82 -8.94 -18.25
C LYS A 179 7.97 -9.50 -17.42
N ALA A 180 9.21 -9.19 -17.77
CA ALA A 180 10.38 -9.62 -17.01
C ALA A 180 10.38 -9.01 -15.60
N ALA A 181 10.01 -7.73 -15.47
CA ALA A 181 9.86 -7.07 -14.18
C ALA A 181 8.78 -7.75 -13.33
N VAL A 182 7.57 -7.95 -13.88
CA VAL A 182 6.47 -8.66 -13.20
C VAL A 182 6.88 -10.08 -12.76
N ASP A 183 7.61 -10.81 -13.60
CA ASP A 183 8.00 -12.19 -13.29
C ASP A 183 8.97 -12.30 -12.11
N VAL A 184 9.82 -11.29 -11.92
CA VAL A 184 10.70 -11.19 -10.76
C VAL A 184 9.96 -10.64 -9.54
N CYS A 185 9.01 -9.72 -9.78
CA CYS A 185 8.35 -8.96 -8.73
C CYS A 185 7.35 -9.77 -7.92
N ILE A 186 6.57 -10.64 -8.58
CA ILE A 186 5.50 -11.37 -7.90
C ILE A 186 6.11 -12.40 -6.95
N GLY A 187 5.83 -12.25 -5.66
CA GLY A 187 6.45 -13.00 -4.57
C GLY A 187 7.60 -12.28 -3.87
N ASP A 188 8.02 -11.09 -4.34
CA ASP A 188 8.96 -10.19 -3.68
C ASP A 188 8.20 -8.97 -3.14
N ARG A 189 8.00 -8.94 -1.81
CA ARG A 189 7.21 -7.90 -1.13
C ARG A 189 7.76 -6.49 -1.32
N LEU A 190 9.09 -6.32 -1.45
CA LEU A 190 9.68 -5.00 -1.69
C LEU A 190 9.34 -4.51 -3.09
N CYS A 191 9.39 -5.41 -4.07
CA CYS A 191 9.02 -5.07 -5.43
C CYS A 191 7.52 -4.78 -5.56
N GLU A 192 6.67 -5.57 -4.91
CA GLU A 192 5.21 -5.41 -4.95
C GLU A 192 4.75 -4.05 -4.40
N LEU A 193 5.42 -3.52 -3.35
CA LEU A 193 5.15 -2.16 -2.83
C LEU A 193 5.43 -1.05 -3.85
N THR A 194 6.26 -1.31 -4.87
CA THR A 194 6.61 -0.32 -5.90
C THR A 194 5.78 -0.43 -7.16
N MET A 195 5.12 -1.58 -7.36
CA MET A 195 4.36 -1.86 -8.57
C MET A 195 3.30 -0.78 -8.88
N PRO A 196 2.57 -0.20 -7.90
CA PRO A 196 1.63 0.90 -8.19
C PRO A 196 2.26 2.10 -8.90
N HIS A 197 3.56 2.33 -8.72
CA HIS A 197 4.28 3.50 -9.22
C HIS A 197 5.09 3.25 -10.51
N TRP A 198 4.97 2.06 -11.10
CA TRP A 198 5.65 1.75 -12.35
C TRP A 198 5.11 2.60 -13.50
N ASN A 199 6.01 3.22 -14.27
CA ASN A 199 5.60 4.00 -15.42
C ASN A 199 5.35 3.06 -16.61
N VAL A 200 4.10 2.65 -16.76
CA VAL A 200 3.65 1.80 -17.88
C VAL A 200 3.02 2.59 -19.04
N SER A 201 3.00 3.93 -18.97
CA SER A 201 2.28 4.81 -19.91
C SER A 201 2.67 4.66 -21.39
N ARG A 202 3.83 4.06 -21.68
CA ARG A 202 4.33 3.83 -23.04
C ARG A 202 4.07 2.42 -23.55
N VAL A 203 3.59 1.52 -22.70
CA VAL A 203 3.36 0.11 -23.02
C VAL A 203 2.01 -0.02 -23.72
N THR A 204 2.02 -0.42 -25.00
CA THR A 204 0.78 -0.60 -25.78
C THR A 204 0.26 -2.04 -25.76
N ASN A 205 1.05 -2.99 -25.28
CA ASN A 205 0.74 -4.41 -25.25
C ASN A 205 1.02 -4.98 -23.85
N MET A 206 -0.03 -5.40 -23.16
CA MET A 206 0.00 -6.03 -21.83
C MET A 206 -0.48 -7.48 -21.86
N SER A 207 -0.45 -8.11 -23.04
CA SER A 207 -0.92 -9.48 -23.19
C SER A 207 -0.18 -10.46 -22.27
N PHE A 208 -0.97 -11.29 -21.57
CA PHE A 208 -0.51 -12.34 -20.66
C PHE A 208 0.45 -11.85 -19.57
N LEU A 209 0.30 -10.61 -19.11
CA LEU A 209 1.23 -10.02 -18.15
C LEU A 209 1.26 -10.80 -16.82
N PHE A 210 0.08 -11.16 -16.32
CA PHE A 210 -0.13 -11.86 -15.05
C PHE A 210 -0.64 -13.30 -15.24
N GLU A 211 -0.42 -13.88 -16.42
CA GLU A 211 -0.89 -15.23 -16.74
C GLU A 211 -0.38 -16.27 -15.74
N GLY A 212 -1.31 -17.02 -15.14
CA GLY A 212 -1.03 -18.09 -14.18
C GLY A 212 -0.49 -17.64 -12.82
N LYS A 213 -0.47 -16.34 -12.52
CA LYS A 213 0.01 -15.79 -11.24
C LYS A 213 -1.10 -15.90 -10.18
N THR A 214 -1.32 -17.10 -9.66
CA THR A 214 -2.45 -17.40 -8.76
C THR A 214 -2.44 -16.68 -7.42
N SER A 215 -1.28 -16.15 -6.98
CA SER A 215 -1.12 -15.37 -5.76
C SER A 215 -1.18 -13.86 -5.97
N PHE A 216 -1.27 -13.39 -7.22
CA PHE A 216 -1.19 -11.98 -7.56
C PHE A 216 -2.47 -11.24 -7.13
N ASP A 217 -2.31 -10.23 -6.29
CA ASP A 217 -3.36 -9.32 -5.83
C ASP A 217 -2.75 -7.97 -5.39
N VAL A 218 -1.79 -7.48 -6.18
CA VAL A 218 -1.02 -6.25 -5.88
C VAL A 218 -1.68 -5.05 -6.55
N ASP A 219 -1.79 -3.94 -5.83
CA ASP A 219 -2.41 -2.71 -6.35
C ASP A 219 -1.71 -2.20 -7.62
N ILE A 220 -2.50 -2.03 -8.67
CA ILE A 220 -2.12 -1.47 -9.96
C ILE A 220 -3.11 -0.41 -10.44
N SER A 221 -3.97 0.08 -9.54
CA SER A 221 -5.02 1.07 -9.83
C SER A 221 -4.47 2.34 -10.48
N GLN A 222 -3.23 2.73 -10.14
CA GLN A 222 -2.55 3.94 -10.61
C GLN A 222 -1.87 3.80 -11.98
N TRP A 223 -1.93 2.63 -12.62
CA TRP A 223 -1.31 2.42 -13.93
C TRP A 223 -2.00 3.22 -15.04
N GLU A 224 -1.20 3.89 -15.88
CA GLU A 224 -1.70 4.68 -17.01
C GLU A 224 -1.97 3.78 -18.22
N MET A 225 -3.25 3.47 -18.45
CA MET A 225 -3.70 2.48 -19.44
C MET A 225 -4.11 3.08 -20.79
N SER A 226 -4.12 4.41 -20.93
CA SER A 226 -4.69 5.11 -22.11
C SER A 226 -4.03 4.79 -23.46
N GLN A 227 -2.81 4.23 -23.47
CA GLN A 227 -2.10 3.81 -24.68
C GLN A 227 -2.20 2.30 -24.97
N VAL A 228 -2.82 1.52 -24.08
CA VAL A 228 -2.91 0.06 -24.21
C VAL A 228 -3.89 -0.31 -25.31
N THR A 229 -3.43 -1.13 -26.26
CA THR A 229 -4.25 -1.62 -27.40
C THR A 229 -4.49 -3.12 -27.33
N ASN A 230 -3.67 -3.87 -26.59
CA ASN A 230 -3.77 -5.32 -26.45
C ASN A 230 -3.61 -5.73 -24.98
N ALA A 231 -4.70 -6.24 -24.40
CA ALA A 231 -4.78 -6.76 -23.03
C ALA A 231 -5.20 -8.25 -23.03
N GLN A 232 -4.95 -8.97 -24.13
CA GLN A 232 -5.29 -10.38 -24.26
C GLN A 232 -4.74 -11.20 -23.10
N GLY A 233 -5.61 -11.93 -22.40
CA GLY A 233 -5.23 -12.83 -21.32
C GLY A 233 -4.44 -12.18 -20.19
N MET A 234 -4.52 -10.85 -20.01
CA MET A 234 -3.68 -10.12 -19.06
C MET A 234 -3.72 -10.70 -17.64
N PHE A 235 -4.89 -11.13 -17.17
CA PHE A 235 -5.13 -11.77 -15.86
C PHE A 235 -5.58 -13.23 -15.99
N HIS A 236 -5.23 -13.91 -17.09
CA HIS A 236 -5.64 -15.28 -17.33
C HIS A 236 -5.13 -16.22 -16.22
N GLY A 237 -6.03 -16.84 -15.48
CA GLY A 237 -5.70 -17.73 -14.35
C GLY A 237 -5.11 -17.01 -13.12
N ALA A 238 -5.18 -15.68 -13.04
CA ALA A 238 -4.82 -14.91 -11.84
C ALA A 238 -5.96 -15.03 -10.80
N SER A 239 -6.12 -16.23 -10.23
CA SER A 239 -7.31 -16.63 -9.48
C SER A 239 -7.65 -15.78 -8.25
N ARG A 240 -6.66 -15.09 -7.66
CA ARG A 240 -6.82 -14.25 -6.45
C ARG A 240 -6.89 -12.75 -6.73
N PHE A 241 -6.69 -12.31 -7.97
CA PHE A 241 -6.63 -10.90 -8.30
C PHE A 241 -7.99 -10.23 -8.10
N ASP A 242 -8.03 -9.20 -7.25
CA ASP A 242 -9.26 -8.45 -6.94
C ASP A 242 -9.01 -6.96 -6.65
N GLN A 243 -7.93 -6.39 -7.19
CA GLN A 243 -7.64 -4.96 -7.00
C GLN A 243 -8.52 -4.08 -7.87
N ASP A 244 -8.99 -2.96 -7.32
CA ASP A 244 -9.85 -2.00 -8.01
C ASP A 244 -9.13 -1.35 -9.19
N ILE A 245 -9.60 -1.68 -10.39
CA ILE A 245 -9.14 -1.14 -11.68
C ILE A 245 -10.27 -0.42 -12.42
N SER A 246 -11.39 -0.14 -11.76
CA SER A 246 -12.58 0.47 -12.37
C SER A 246 -12.29 1.79 -13.10
N GLN A 247 -11.27 2.54 -12.64
CA GLN A 247 -10.88 3.85 -13.16
C GLN A 247 -9.97 3.82 -14.39
N TRP A 248 -9.60 2.64 -14.90
CA TRP A 248 -8.73 2.56 -16.07
C TRP A 248 -9.41 3.00 -17.37
N GLU A 249 -8.67 3.77 -18.18
CA GLU A 249 -9.07 4.19 -19.52
C GLU A 249 -8.80 3.10 -20.55
N MET A 250 -9.85 2.37 -20.95
CA MET A 250 -9.74 1.18 -21.81
C MET A 250 -10.19 1.40 -23.27
N SER A 251 -10.49 2.65 -23.65
CA SER A 251 -11.10 3.00 -24.95
C SER A 251 -10.24 2.66 -26.18
N GLN A 252 -8.92 2.48 -26.01
CA GLN A 252 -7.99 2.11 -27.08
C GLN A 252 -7.80 0.59 -27.22
N VAL A 253 -8.33 -0.22 -26.30
CA VAL A 253 -8.09 -1.68 -26.32
C VAL A 253 -8.90 -2.34 -27.43
N THR A 254 -8.17 -2.94 -28.38
CA THR A 254 -8.72 -3.68 -29.54
C THR A 254 -8.77 -5.19 -29.31
N ASN A 255 -8.05 -5.71 -28.31
CA ASN A 255 -8.00 -7.12 -27.99
C ASN A 255 -8.00 -7.33 -26.46
N ALA A 256 -9.11 -7.85 -25.94
CA ALA A 256 -9.31 -8.22 -24.54
C ALA A 256 -9.75 -9.70 -24.42
N GLN A 257 -9.44 -10.53 -25.41
CA GLN A 257 -9.79 -11.95 -25.38
C GLN A 257 -9.21 -12.62 -24.14
N GLY A 258 -10.07 -13.33 -23.40
CA GLY A 258 -9.68 -14.04 -22.19
C GLY A 258 -9.06 -13.18 -21.08
N MET A 259 -9.23 -11.85 -21.10
CA MET A 259 -8.51 -10.94 -20.18
C MET A 259 -8.63 -11.33 -18.71
N PHE A 260 -9.81 -11.77 -18.27
CA PHE A 260 -10.09 -12.24 -16.90
C PHE A 260 -10.45 -13.74 -16.85
N HIS A 261 -10.09 -14.52 -17.87
CA HIS A 261 -10.46 -15.92 -17.92
C HIS A 261 -9.81 -16.68 -16.75
N GLY A 262 -10.62 -17.26 -15.87
CA GLY A 262 -10.17 -17.97 -14.66
C GLY A 262 -9.71 -17.07 -13.51
N ALA A 263 -9.96 -15.76 -13.56
CA ALA A 263 -9.78 -14.85 -12.43
C ALA A 263 -10.96 -14.98 -11.46
N SER A 264 -11.07 -16.13 -10.78
CA SER A 264 -12.25 -16.55 -10.02
C SER A 264 -12.67 -15.59 -8.89
N SER A 265 -11.70 -14.94 -8.24
CA SER A 265 -11.96 -13.98 -7.15
C SER A 265 -12.26 -12.56 -7.63
N PHE A 266 -12.03 -12.25 -8.92
CA PHE A 266 -12.22 -10.90 -9.44
C PHE A 266 -13.67 -10.46 -9.27
N SER A 267 -13.87 -9.33 -8.59
CA SER A 267 -15.17 -8.84 -8.16
C SER A 267 -15.38 -7.36 -8.45
N GLN A 268 -14.53 -6.74 -9.28
CA GLN A 268 -14.50 -5.29 -9.47
C GLN A 268 -15.50 -4.76 -10.51
N GLY A 269 -16.00 -3.55 -10.27
CA GLY A 269 -17.01 -2.88 -11.08
C GLY A 269 -16.46 -2.24 -12.34
N ILE A 270 -16.37 -3.02 -13.41
CA ILE A 270 -15.80 -2.56 -14.70
C ILE A 270 -16.84 -2.40 -15.82
N THR A 271 -18.14 -2.45 -15.54
CA THR A 271 -19.20 -2.27 -16.56
C THR A 271 -19.16 -0.88 -17.23
N GLY A 272 -18.54 0.11 -16.59
CA GLY A 272 -18.27 1.42 -17.20
C GLY A 272 -17.18 1.42 -18.29
N TRP A 273 -16.38 0.36 -18.42
CA TRP A 273 -15.30 0.31 -19.39
C TRP A 273 -15.82 0.25 -20.83
N THR A 274 -15.49 1.27 -21.60
CA THR A 274 -15.67 1.28 -23.05
C THR A 274 -14.39 0.77 -23.73
N LEU A 275 -14.51 -0.25 -24.59
CA LEU A 275 -13.40 -0.74 -25.42
C LEU A 275 -13.44 -0.12 -26.83
N ALA A 276 -12.37 -0.31 -27.61
CA ALA A 276 -12.36 0.12 -29.00
C ALA A 276 -13.47 -0.56 -29.81
N SER A 277 -14.00 0.13 -30.82
CA SER A 277 -15.03 -0.44 -31.70
C SER A 277 -14.54 -1.72 -32.37
N GLY A 278 -15.31 -2.80 -32.25
CA GLY A 278 -14.95 -4.12 -32.79
C GLY A 278 -13.85 -4.84 -32.01
N ALA A 279 -13.58 -4.44 -30.77
CA ALA A 279 -12.62 -5.13 -29.91
C ALA A 279 -12.97 -6.63 -29.78
N LYS A 280 -11.92 -7.46 -29.78
CA LYS A 280 -12.08 -8.92 -29.58
C LYS A 280 -12.23 -9.22 -28.09
N THR A 281 -13.35 -9.81 -27.70
CA THR A 281 -13.73 -10.01 -26.28
C THR A 281 -14.15 -11.44 -25.95
N THR A 282 -13.88 -12.38 -26.87
CA THR A 282 -14.22 -13.80 -26.68
C THR A 282 -13.62 -14.36 -25.39
N GLY A 283 -14.46 -15.00 -24.58
CA GLY A 283 -14.13 -15.64 -23.32
C GLY A 283 -13.54 -14.70 -22.27
N MET A 284 -13.75 -13.38 -22.38
CA MET A 284 -13.16 -12.38 -21.49
C MET A 284 -13.41 -12.69 -20.01
N PHE A 285 -14.60 -13.19 -19.67
CA PHE A 285 -15.05 -13.48 -18.30
C PHE A 285 -15.21 -14.98 -18.00
N THR A 286 -14.80 -15.87 -18.90
CA THR A 286 -14.97 -17.32 -18.68
C THR A 286 -14.25 -17.75 -17.38
N GLY A 287 -15.00 -18.24 -16.39
CA GLY A 287 -14.44 -18.63 -15.08
C GLY A 287 -14.06 -17.45 -14.17
N ALA A 288 -14.52 -16.24 -14.46
CA ALA A 288 -14.51 -15.12 -13.52
C ALA A 288 -15.76 -15.20 -12.62
N ASP A 289 -15.81 -16.25 -11.79
CA ASP A 289 -17.03 -16.72 -11.12
C ASP A 289 -17.71 -15.65 -10.25
N THR A 290 -16.91 -14.92 -9.46
CA THR A 290 -17.44 -13.86 -8.59
C THR A 290 -18.03 -12.72 -9.40
N TRP A 291 -17.34 -12.24 -10.43
CA TRP A 291 -17.83 -11.18 -11.32
C TRP A 291 -19.12 -11.61 -12.05
N LEU A 292 -19.15 -12.83 -12.60
CA LEU A 292 -20.32 -13.35 -13.31
C LEU A 292 -21.53 -13.56 -12.38
N SER A 293 -21.31 -13.79 -11.08
CA SER A 293 -22.41 -13.83 -10.10
C SER A 293 -23.08 -12.48 -9.87
N ARG A 294 -22.43 -11.38 -10.27
CA ARG A 294 -22.81 -9.97 -10.01
C ARG A 294 -23.09 -9.16 -11.27
N ALA A 295 -22.95 -9.78 -12.44
CA ALA A 295 -23.13 -9.12 -13.72
C ALA A 295 -24.19 -9.86 -14.54
N SER A 296 -25.10 -9.13 -15.17
CA SER A 296 -26.11 -9.70 -16.07
C SER A 296 -26.06 -9.03 -17.44
N ARG A 297 -26.62 -9.70 -18.46
CA ARG A 297 -26.80 -9.13 -19.80
C ARG A 297 -28.28 -9.14 -20.14
N ASP A 298 -28.72 -8.10 -20.84
CA ASP A 298 -30.11 -7.93 -21.32
C ASP A 298 -30.31 -8.48 -22.75
N ASP A 299 -29.42 -9.37 -23.21
CA ASP A 299 -29.44 -9.91 -24.58
C ASP A 299 -29.76 -11.39 -24.67
N ASP A 300 -30.23 -11.99 -23.55
CA ASP A 300 -30.55 -13.42 -23.40
C ASP A 300 -29.41 -14.38 -23.83
N SER A 301 -28.17 -13.89 -23.95
CA SER A 301 -27.03 -14.70 -24.36
C SER A 301 -26.37 -15.40 -23.18
N ASP A 302 -26.12 -16.71 -23.30
CA ASP A 302 -25.35 -17.51 -22.32
C ASP A 302 -23.84 -17.42 -22.59
N THR A 303 -23.35 -16.24 -22.97
CA THR A 303 -21.95 -16.03 -23.32
C THR A 303 -21.21 -15.38 -22.15
N THR A 304 -19.93 -15.70 -22.00
CA THR A 304 -19.03 -15.05 -21.04
C THR A 304 -18.09 -14.06 -21.75
N ASP A 305 -18.53 -13.58 -22.91
CA ASP A 305 -17.80 -12.64 -23.74
C ASP A 305 -18.00 -11.21 -23.21
N GLY A 306 -16.97 -10.37 -23.35
CA GLY A 306 -17.12 -8.93 -23.16
C GLY A 306 -17.79 -8.27 -24.39
N PRO A 307 -17.73 -6.93 -24.51
CA PRO A 307 -17.02 -5.99 -23.64
C PRO A 307 -17.74 -5.81 -22.30
N PRO A 308 -17.05 -5.30 -21.26
CA PRO A 308 -17.68 -5.00 -19.97
C PRO A 308 -18.89 -4.07 -20.09
N SER A 309 -18.87 -3.09 -21.00
CA SER A 309 -19.99 -2.17 -21.25
C SER A 309 -21.29 -2.81 -21.77
N ALA A 310 -21.27 -4.09 -22.13
CA ALA A 310 -22.47 -4.83 -22.52
C ALA A 310 -23.17 -5.51 -21.32
N TRP A 311 -22.61 -5.37 -20.13
CA TRP A 311 -23.10 -5.99 -18.90
C TRP A 311 -23.65 -4.93 -17.94
N LEU A 312 -24.64 -5.33 -17.15
CA LEU A 312 -25.29 -4.54 -16.12
C LEU A 312 -24.90 -5.10 -14.75
N ALA A 313 -24.74 -4.21 -13.76
CA ALA A 313 -24.56 -4.63 -12.38
C ALA A 313 -25.84 -5.30 -11.85
N SER A 314 -25.70 -6.36 -11.06
CA SER A 314 -26.81 -6.95 -10.33
C SER A 314 -27.42 -5.94 -9.37
N GLY A 315 -28.75 -5.90 -9.27
CA GLY A 315 -29.48 -4.89 -8.48
C GLY A 315 -29.50 -5.09 -6.95
N LEU A 316 -28.72 -6.02 -6.39
CA LEU A 316 -28.62 -6.21 -4.94
C LEU A 316 -27.19 -6.60 -4.55
N CYS A 317 -26.63 -5.94 -3.54
CA CYS A 317 -25.39 -6.36 -2.90
C CYS A 317 -25.62 -7.45 -1.86
N LEU A 318 -24.58 -8.27 -1.62
CA LEU A 318 -24.62 -9.26 -0.55
C LEU A 318 -24.45 -8.58 0.81
N GLU A 319 -24.83 -9.28 1.87
CA GLU A 319 -24.63 -8.83 3.24
C GLU A 319 -23.14 -8.53 3.50
N ASN A 320 -22.83 -7.39 4.13
CA ASN A 320 -21.47 -6.83 4.32
C ASN A 320 -20.78 -6.25 3.07
N GLU A 321 -21.54 -5.94 2.01
CA GLU A 321 -21.04 -5.19 0.84
C GLU A 321 -21.73 -3.82 0.74
N ARG A 322 -21.01 -2.80 0.29
CA ARG A 322 -21.54 -1.46 0.00
C ARG A 322 -21.62 -1.21 -1.50
N VAL A 323 -22.42 -0.22 -1.90
CA VAL A 323 -22.38 0.29 -3.28
C VAL A 323 -21.27 1.34 -3.41
N GLN A 324 -20.24 1.03 -4.20
CA GLN A 324 -19.21 1.98 -4.60
C GLN A 324 -19.24 2.13 -6.12
N SER A 325 -19.51 3.35 -6.60
CA SER A 325 -19.60 3.66 -8.04
C SER A 325 -20.57 2.75 -8.84
N GLY A 326 -21.70 2.37 -8.22
CA GLY A 326 -22.71 1.51 -8.85
C GLY A 326 -22.33 0.03 -8.91
N TRP A 327 -21.42 -0.41 -8.03
CA TRP A 327 -20.98 -1.81 -7.91
C TRP A 327 -20.85 -2.25 -6.45
N CYS A 328 -21.04 -3.56 -6.20
CA CYS A 328 -20.92 -4.12 -4.86
C CYS A 328 -19.47 -4.37 -4.47
N VAL A 329 -19.02 -3.72 -3.40
CA VAL A 329 -17.66 -3.80 -2.86
C VAL A 329 -17.73 -4.23 -1.39
N ALA A 330 -16.91 -5.20 -1.00
CA ALA A 330 -16.87 -5.68 0.39
C ALA A 330 -16.46 -4.57 1.37
N CYS A 331 -17.06 -4.56 2.56
CA CYS A 331 -16.83 -3.51 3.55
C CYS A 331 -15.48 -3.51 4.28
N GLY A 332 -14.68 -4.55 4.09
CA GLY A 332 -13.39 -4.73 4.77
C GLY A 332 -13.56 -5.24 6.21
N ALA A 333 -12.45 -5.66 6.83
CA ALA A 333 -12.48 -6.23 8.18
C ALA A 333 -12.94 -5.19 9.23
N GLY A 334 -13.91 -5.57 10.07
CA GLY A 334 -14.40 -4.72 11.17
C GLY A 334 -15.49 -3.72 10.77
N LYS A 335 -16.05 -3.86 9.56
CA LYS A 335 -17.22 -3.11 9.09
C LYS A 335 -18.28 -4.05 8.55
N TYR A 336 -19.54 -3.62 8.56
CA TYR A 336 -20.64 -4.33 7.91
C TYR A 336 -21.47 -3.36 7.10
N ASN A 337 -22.32 -3.90 6.23
CA ASN A 337 -23.40 -3.13 5.63
C ASN A 337 -24.69 -3.91 5.82
N GLY A 338 -25.77 -3.20 6.17
CA GLY A 338 -27.07 -3.79 6.44
C GLY A 338 -27.76 -4.30 5.17
N PRO A 339 -28.86 -5.07 5.28
CA PRO A 339 -29.58 -5.56 4.11
C PRO A 339 -30.33 -4.42 3.38
N GLY A 340 -30.10 -4.26 2.08
CA GLY A 340 -30.95 -3.40 1.23
C GLY A 340 -30.27 -2.58 0.13
N ASP A 341 -29.00 -2.82 -0.19
CA ASP A 341 -28.25 -1.95 -1.10
C ASP A 341 -28.46 -2.31 -2.56
N ASP A 342 -28.74 -1.29 -3.38
CA ASP A 342 -29.02 -1.43 -4.80
C ASP A 342 -27.97 -0.68 -5.64
N PRO A 343 -27.04 -1.39 -6.30
CA PRO A 343 -26.05 -0.82 -7.20
C PRO A 343 -26.64 -0.03 -8.36
N ALA A 344 -27.83 -0.43 -8.85
CA ALA A 344 -28.49 0.21 -9.97
C ALA A 344 -29.10 1.57 -9.59
N LEU A 345 -29.38 1.79 -8.30
CA LEU A 345 -29.92 3.06 -7.78
C LEU A 345 -28.87 3.92 -7.07
N GLY A 346 -27.66 3.40 -6.82
CA GLY A 346 -26.61 4.11 -6.10
C GLY A 346 -26.97 4.41 -4.64
N VAL A 347 -27.78 3.54 -4.03
CA VAL A 347 -28.28 3.72 -2.67
C VAL A 347 -27.41 2.92 -1.69
N ASP A 348 -26.98 3.63 -0.64
CA ASP A 348 -26.11 3.22 0.47
C ASP A 348 -24.60 3.10 0.14
N THR A 349 -23.85 4.14 0.51
CA THR A 349 -22.48 4.38 0.02
C THR A 349 -21.39 4.11 1.04
N ASP A 350 -21.73 3.83 2.30
CA ASP A 350 -20.76 3.74 3.39
C ASP A 350 -20.93 2.46 4.20
N CYS A 351 -19.81 1.84 4.53
CA CYS A 351 -19.82 0.69 5.44
C CYS A 351 -19.94 1.16 6.88
N ASP A 352 -20.93 0.62 7.58
CA ASP A 352 -21.09 0.81 9.02
C ASP A 352 -19.92 0.20 9.78
N GLU A 353 -19.46 0.88 10.82
CA GLU A 353 -18.48 0.31 11.75
C GLU A 353 -19.21 -0.59 12.76
N PHE A 354 -18.67 -1.78 13.04
CA PHE A 354 -19.07 -2.48 14.25
C PHE A 354 -18.72 -1.58 15.43
N GLY A 355 -19.75 -1.05 16.11
CA GLY A 355 -19.54 -0.16 17.25
C GLY A 355 -18.50 -0.77 18.21
N THR A 356 -17.50 0.04 18.60
CA THR A 356 -16.45 -0.36 19.56
C THR A 356 -17.04 -1.08 20.79
N LEU A 357 -16.21 -1.83 21.53
CA LEU A 357 -16.65 -2.45 22.80
C LEU A 357 -17.33 -1.44 23.74
N ALA A 358 -16.94 -0.17 23.71
CA ALA A 358 -17.59 0.90 24.46
C ALA A 358 -18.99 1.23 23.95
N THR A 359 -19.18 1.29 22.63
CA THR A 359 -20.47 1.53 21.99
C THR A 359 -21.41 0.33 22.17
N LEU A 360 -20.90 -0.90 22.05
CA LEU A 360 -21.65 -2.13 22.33
C LEU A 360 -22.06 -2.22 23.81
N ARG A 361 -21.17 -1.89 24.75
CA ARG A 361 -21.50 -1.79 26.18
C ARG A 361 -22.59 -0.75 26.44
N THR A 362 -22.52 0.39 25.78
CA THR A 362 -23.52 1.45 25.92
C THR A 362 -24.88 1.00 25.38
N ALA A 363 -24.91 0.36 24.21
CA ALA A 363 -26.11 -0.19 23.61
C ALA A 363 -26.76 -1.28 24.47
N VAL A 364 -25.96 -2.22 24.99
CA VAL A 364 -26.43 -3.26 25.92
C VAL A 364 -26.93 -2.65 27.23
N THR A 365 -26.23 -1.66 27.78
CA THR A 365 -26.64 -0.97 29.02
C THR A 365 -27.97 -0.25 28.83
N ASN A 366 -28.16 0.43 27.70
CA ASN A 366 -29.41 1.12 27.38
C ASN A 366 -30.56 0.15 27.12
N CYS A 367 -30.29 -0.99 26.47
CA CYS A 367 -31.29 -2.03 26.24
C CYS A 367 -31.74 -2.70 27.56
N LEU A 368 -30.79 -3.05 28.44
CA LEU A 368 -31.08 -3.64 29.76
C LEU A 368 -31.79 -2.66 30.71
N ALA A 369 -31.69 -1.35 30.48
CA ALA A 369 -32.47 -0.35 31.21
C ALA A 369 -33.97 -0.41 30.87
N VAL A 370 -34.32 -0.95 29.69
CA VAL A 370 -35.71 -1.05 29.19
C VAL A 370 -36.24 -2.48 29.32
N ASP A 371 -35.40 -3.50 29.08
CA ASP A 371 -35.68 -4.91 29.33
C ASP A 371 -34.62 -5.51 30.27
N PRO A 372 -34.88 -5.52 31.60
CA PRO A 372 -33.95 -6.07 32.58
C PRO A 372 -33.68 -7.57 32.43
N THR A 373 -34.53 -8.30 31.68
CA THR A 373 -34.37 -9.73 31.45
C THR A 373 -33.39 -10.04 30.31
N GLY A 374 -33.07 -9.05 29.49
CA GLY A 374 -32.13 -9.15 28.36
C GLY A 374 -32.61 -10.03 27.20
N VAL A 375 -33.85 -10.54 27.26
CA VAL A 375 -34.38 -11.49 26.27
C VAL A 375 -34.61 -10.80 24.93
N ALA A 376 -35.09 -9.55 24.93
CA ALA A 376 -35.25 -8.77 23.70
C ALA A 376 -33.91 -8.23 23.16
N CYS A 377 -32.89 -8.10 24.00
CA CYS A 377 -31.58 -7.56 23.61
C CYS A 377 -30.72 -8.57 22.81
N CYS A 378 -31.06 -9.87 22.86
CA CYS A 378 -30.31 -10.95 22.21
C CYS A 378 -31.11 -11.68 21.12
N SER A 379 -32.28 -11.16 20.73
CA SER A 379 -33.20 -11.84 19.79
C SER A 379 -33.11 -11.30 18.36
N HIS A 380 -31.91 -11.23 17.79
CA HIS A 380 -31.71 -11.40 16.35
C HIS A 380 -30.71 -12.54 16.17
N GLY A 381 -31.11 -13.51 15.33
CA GLY A 381 -30.43 -14.79 15.20
C GLY A 381 -28.96 -14.63 14.88
N ALA A 382 -28.16 -15.54 15.42
CA ALA A 382 -26.88 -15.86 14.84
C ALA A 382 -27.15 -16.41 13.44
N ASP A 383 -26.85 -15.60 12.43
CA ASP A 383 -26.29 -16.04 11.15
C ASP A 383 -25.19 -15.02 10.78
#